data_AF-A0A7S0Y8N1-F1
#
_entry.id   AF-A0A7S0Y8N1-F1
#
_cell.length_a   1.000
_cell.length_b   1.000
_cell.length_c   1.000
_cell.angle_alpha   90.00
_cell.angle_beta   90.00
_cell.angle_gamma   90.00
#
_symmetry.space_group_name_H-M   'P 1'
#
loop_
_entity.id
_entity.type
_entity.pdbx_description
1 polymer ?
#
loop_
_entity_poly.entity_id
_entity_poly.type
_entity_poly.pdbx_seq_one_letter_code
_entity_poly.pdbx_strand_id
1 'polypeptide(L)'
;MNFFGGEEAQPQGPDPVFAAKTEMEMYTDLFNKIASTCFSKCVNRKHKEPDLSLGEMTCTDRCVSKYLEGQQIVGVVLQKANEAQVQQAAAAQQMQQQFGG
;
A
#
# COMPACT_ATOMS: atom_id res chain seq x y z
N MET A 1 3.63 -48.88 -17.98
CA MET A 1 2.22 -48.45 -18.10
C MET A 1 1.94 -47.50 -16.94
N ASN A 2 1.99 -46.19 -17.20
CA ASN A 2 1.71 -45.11 -16.24
C ASN A 2 0.24 -44.70 -16.38
N PHE A 3 -0.65 -45.25 -15.53
CA PHE A 3 -2.11 -45.18 -15.70
C PHE A 3 -2.85 -44.21 -14.76
N PHE A 4 -2.19 -43.62 -13.76
CA PHE A 4 -2.71 -42.50 -12.96
C PHE A 4 -1.53 -41.57 -12.73
N GLY A 5 -1.39 -40.41 -13.36
CA GLY A 5 -2.42 -39.49 -13.80
C GLY A 5 -2.25 -38.21 -13.01
N GLY A 6 -1.19 -37.45 -13.32
CA GLY A 6 -0.98 -36.08 -12.87
C GLY A 6 -0.46 -35.95 -11.45
N GLU A 7 0.86 -36.01 -11.29
CA GLU A 7 1.50 -35.27 -10.20
C GLU A 7 1.19 -33.79 -10.46
N GLU A 8 0.33 -33.21 -9.64
CA GLU A 8 0.06 -31.77 -9.62
C GLU A 8 1.40 -31.09 -9.36
N ALA A 9 2.02 -30.60 -10.43
CA ALA A 9 3.11 -29.67 -10.36
C ALA A 9 2.60 -28.45 -9.60
N GLN A 10 2.87 -28.41 -8.29
CA GLN A 10 2.73 -27.19 -7.51
C GLN A 10 3.48 -26.09 -8.26
N PRO A 11 2.79 -25.01 -8.68
CA PRO A 11 3.43 -23.96 -9.43
C PRO A 11 4.52 -23.33 -8.56
N GLN A 12 5.77 -23.41 -9.03
CA GLN A 12 6.91 -22.71 -8.45
C GLN A 12 6.80 -21.23 -8.83
N GLY A 13 6.05 -20.48 -8.02
CA GLY A 13 5.85 -19.04 -8.09
C GLY A 13 5.05 -18.58 -6.87
N PRO A 14 5.03 -17.28 -6.51
CA PRO A 14 4.10 -16.83 -5.49
C PRO A 14 2.70 -17.24 -5.92
N ASP A 15 2.01 -18.02 -5.07
CA ASP A 15 0.66 -18.49 -5.37
C ASP A 15 -0.18 -17.30 -5.87
N PRO A 16 -0.90 -17.41 -7.00
CA PRO A 16 -1.72 -16.30 -7.50
C PRO A 16 -2.74 -15.86 -6.43
N VAL A 17 -3.14 -16.79 -5.55
CA VAL A 17 -3.97 -16.54 -4.38
C VAL A 17 -3.25 -15.70 -3.31
N PHE A 18 -1.95 -15.90 -3.11
CA PHE A 18 -1.15 -15.13 -2.16
C PHE A 18 -0.97 -13.67 -2.60
N ALA A 19 -0.67 -13.45 -3.89
CA ALA A 19 -0.59 -12.10 -4.45
C ALA A 19 -1.94 -11.36 -4.34
N ALA A 20 -3.04 -12.02 -4.72
CA ALA A 20 -4.38 -11.46 -4.60
C ALA A 20 -4.79 -11.14 -3.15
N LYS A 21 -4.40 -11.98 -2.17
CA LYS A 21 -4.63 -11.69 -0.75
C LYS A 21 -3.90 -10.43 -0.29
N THR A 22 -2.63 -10.30 -0.69
CA THR A 22 -1.81 -9.14 -0.34
C THR A 22 -2.39 -7.84 -0.90
N GLU A 23 -2.88 -7.87 -2.14
CA GLU A 23 -3.57 -6.72 -2.74
C GLU A 23 -4.83 -6.35 -1.96
N MET A 24 -5.65 -7.33 -1.57
CA MET A 24 -6.87 -7.08 -0.79
C MET A 24 -6.58 -6.50 0.60
N GLU A 25 -5.54 -6.99 1.27
CA GLU A 25 -5.11 -6.45 2.57
C GLU A 25 -4.67 -4.98 2.44
N MET A 26 -3.94 -4.66 1.37
CA MET A 26 -3.53 -3.29 1.07
C MET A 26 -4.71 -2.35 0.83
N TYR A 27 -5.72 -2.78 0.05
CA TYR A 27 -6.94 -1.99 -0.15
C TYR A 27 -7.72 -1.80 1.15
N THR A 28 -7.77 -2.82 2.00
CA THR A 28 -8.46 -2.75 3.29
C THR A 28 -7.79 -1.75 4.22
N ASP A 29 -6.46 -1.77 4.33
CA ASP A 29 -5.71 -0.80 5.13
C ASP A 29 -5.87 0.63 4.59
N LEU A 30 -5.81 0.81 3.27
CA LEU A 30 -6.05 2.10 2.63
C LEU A 30 -7.43 2.66 2.97
N PHE A 31 -8.48 1.84 2.87
CA PHE A 31 -9.84 2.25 3.17
C PHE A 31 -9.99 2.68 4.64
N ASN A 32 -9.46 1.89 5.58
CA ASN A 32 -9.54 2.21 7.01
C ASN A 32 -8.81 3.52 7.36
N LYS A 33 -7.65 3.76 6.73
CA LYS A 33 -6.89 5.01 6.91
C LYS A 33 -7.61 6.21 6.31
N ILE A 34 -8.21 6.08 5.13
CA ILE A 34 -9.01 7.14 4.51
C ILE A 34 -10.20 7.48 5.40
N ALA A 35 -10.97 6.48 5.82
CA ALA A 35 -12.16 6.66 6.64
C ALA A 35 -11.84 7.39 7.95
N SER A 36 -10.83 6.92 8.70
CA SER A 36 -10.41 7.55 9.95
C SER A 36 -9.84 8.97 9.77
N THR A 37 -9.02 9.18 8.73
CA THR A 37 -8.43 10.49 8.44
C THR A 37 -9.50 11.50 8.05
N CYS A 38 -10.40 11.15 7.13
CA CYS A 38 -11.44 12.06 6.68
C CYS A 38 -12.50 12.30 7.75
N PHE A 39 -12.87 11.29 8.54
CA PHE A 39 -13.75 11.49 9.68
C PHE A 39 -13.15 12.47 10.70
N SER A 40 -11.87 12.32 11.03
CA SER A 40 -11.21 13.24 11.99
C SER A 40 -11.02 14.67 11.47
N LYS A 41 -10.88 14.86 10.15
CA LYS A 41 -10.68 16.18 9.53
C LYS A 41 -11.99 16.91 9.24
N CYS A 42 -13.02 16.18 8.82
CA CYS A 42 -14.23 16.78 8.28
C CYS A 42 -15.41 16.76 9.27
N VAL A 43 -15.45 15.82 10.22
CA VAL A 43 -16.59 15.71 11.15
C VAL A 43 -16.25 16.36 12.49
N ASN A 44 -17.13 17.24 12.97
CA ASN A 44 -16.89 17.98 14.21
C ASN A 44 -17.09 17.09 15.45
N ARG A 45 -16.16 17.15 16.43
CA ARG A 45 -16.24 16.43 17.71
C ARG A 45 -17.50 16.73 18.53
N LYS A 46 -18.10 17.91 18.36
CA LYS A 46 -19.29 18.34 19.11
C LYS A 46 -20.62 17.92 18.49
N HIS A 47 -20.60 17.03 17.48
CA HIS A 47 -21.74 16.38 16.82
C HIS A 47 -23.11 16.95 17.21
N LYS A 48 -23.56 17.98 16.48
CA LYS A 48 -24.85 18.64 16.76
C LYS A 48 -26.05 17.79 16.33
N GLU A 49 -25.87 17.04 15.25
CA GLU A 49 -26.90 16.23 14.59
C GLU A 49 -26.31 14.87 14.21
N PRO A 50 -27.13 13.81 14.11
CA PRO A 50 -26.66 12.48 13.75
C PRO A 50 -26.28 12.35 12.27
N ASP A 51 -26.83 13.21 11.42
CA ASP A 51 -26.58 13.24 9.99
C ASP A 51 -25.42 14.18 9.64
N LEU A 52 -24.70 13.88 8.55
CA LEU A 52 -23.67 14.78 8.04
C LEU A 52 -24.32 16.03 7.44
N SER A 53 -23.90 17.20 7.93
CA SER A 53 -24.28 18.46 7.33
C SER A 53 -23.68 18.60 5.92
N LEU A 54 -24.29 19.43 5.06
CA LEU A 54 -23.82 19.66 3.68
C LEU A 54 -22.34 20.07 3.60
N GLY A 55 -21.85 20.80 4.60
CA GLY A 55 -20.45 21.18 4.72
C GLY A 55 -19.52 19.99 5.03
N GLU A 56 -19.95 19.08 5.90
CA GLU A 56 -19.19 17.88 6.26
C GLU A 56 -19.17 16.87 5.10
N MET A 57 -20.28 16.73 4.37
CA MET A 57 -20.34 15.92 3.15
C MET A 57 -19.35 16.45 2.08
N THR A 58 -19.43 17.74 1.76
CA THR A 58 -18.53 18.36 0.77
C THR A 58 -17.05 18.29 1.20
N CYS A 59 -16.77 18.44 2.50
CA CYS A 59 -15.42 18.27 3.03
C CYS A 59 -14.93 16.82 2.84
N THR A 60 -15.78 15.84 3.12
CA THR A 60 -15.44 14.41 3.01
C THR A 60 -15.02 14.05 1.59
N ASP A 61 -15.78 14.47 0.58
CA ASP A 61 -15.44 14.23 -0.83
C ASP A 61 -14.07 14.83 -1.18
N ARG A 62 -13.84 16.10 -0.80
CA ARG A 62 -12.56 16.79 -1.03
C ARG A 62 -11.41 16.12 -0.29
N CYS A 63 -11.65 15.62 0.92
CA CYS A 63 -10.67 14.92 1.74
C CYS A 63 -10.20 13.64 1.04
N VAL A 64 -11.13 12.83 0.54
CA VAL A 64 -10.79 11.59 -0.18
C VAL A 64 -9.96 11.89 -1.43
N SER A 65 -10.38 12.88 -2.24
CA SER A 65 -9.60 13.29 -3.42
C SER A 65 -8.17 13.72 -3.05
N LYS A 66 -8.01 14.53 -1.99
CA LYS A 66 -6.69 15.00 -1.54
C LYS A 66 -5.85 13.88 -0.92
N TYR A 67 -6.47 12.93 -0.23
CA TYR A 67 -5.77 11.79 0.34
C TYR A 67 -5.16 10.92 -0.77
N LEU A 68 -5.92 10.61 -1.82
CA LEU A 68 -5.44 9.81 -2.94
C LEU A 68 -4.33 10.54 -3.73
N GLU A 69 -4.48 11.83 -3.97
CA GLU A 69 -3.42 12.67 -4.57
C GLU A 69 -2.13 12.63 -3.72
N GLY A 70 -2.26 12.78 -2.40
CA GLY A 70 -1.14 12.66 -1.46
C GLY A 70 -0.50 11.28 -1.47
N GLN A 71 -1.32 10.21 -1.49
CA GLN A 71 -0.85 8.83 -1.54
C GLN A 71 -0.04 8.55 -2.82
N GLN A 72 -0.44 9.09 -3.97
CA GLN A 72 0.30 8.98 -5.22
C GLN A 72 1.67 9.67 -5.14
N ILE A 73 1.71 10.90 -4.61
CA ILE A 73 2.97 11.65 -4.46
C ILE A 73 3.92 10.92 -3.51
N VAL A 74 3.41 10.45 -2.36
CA VAL A 74 4.18 9.64 -1.41
C VAL A 74 4.72 8.38 -2.08
N GLY A 75 3.91 7.72 -2.91
CA GLY A 75 4.34 6.57 -3.70
C GLY A 75 5.54 6.87 -4.61
N VAL A 76 5.50 7.98 -5.35
CA VAL A 76 6.61 8.41 -6.22
C VAL A 76 7.87 8.75 -5.41
N VAL A 77 7.73 9.43 -4.28
CA VAL A 77 8.88 9.77 -3.42
C VAL A 77 9.49 8.52 -2.81
N LEU A 78 8.66 7.59 -2.32
CA LEU A 78 9.12 6.35 -1.73
C LEU A 78 9.86 5.48 -2.75
N GLN A 79 9.36 5.37 -3.99
CA GLN A 79 10.05 4.66 -5.07
C GLN A 79 11.45 5.22 -5.32
N LYS A 80 11.57 6.54 -5.47
CA LYS A 80 12.88 7.21 -5.65
C LYS A 80 13.81 7.00 -4.47
N ALA A 81 13.27 7.05 -3.24
CA ALA A 81 14.06 6.82 -2.03
C ALA A 81 14.55 5.36 -1.95
N ASN A 82 13.72 4.41 -2.35
CA ASN A 82 14.07 2.98 -2.33
C ASN A 82 15.17 2.67 -3.35
N GLU A 83 15.10 3.24 -4.55
CA GLU A 83 16.17 3.13 -5.57
C GLU A 83 17.50 3.69 -5.04
N ALA A 84 17.49 4.84 -4.38
CA ALA A 84 18.68 5.43 -3.78
C ALA A 84 19.26 4.57 -2.65
N GLN A 85 18.41 3.94 -1.82
CA GLN A 85 18.85 3.03 -0.77
C GLN A 85 19.46 1.75 -1.32
N VAL A 86 18.86 1.16 -2.37
CA VAL A 86 19.41 -0.04 -3.03
C VAL A 86 20.78 0.26 -3.64
N GLN A 87 20.97 1.43 -4.24
CA GLN A 87 22.27 1.86 -4.76
C GLN A 87 23.32 2.01 -3.65
N GLN A 88 22.95 2.61 -2.51
CA GLN A 88 23.84 2.73 -1.36
C GLN A 88 24.19 1.38 -0.74
N ALA A 89 23.23 0.46 -0.64
CA ALA A 89 23.46 -0.90 -0.17
C ALA A 89 24.36 -1.69 -1.13
N ALA A 90 24.16 -1.56 -2.44
CA ALA A 90 24.99 -2.20 -3.45
C ALA A 90 26.44 -1.65 -3.46
N ALA A 91 26.61 -0.33 -3.30
CA ALA A 91 27.94 0.29 -3.22
C ALA A 91 28.70 -0.14 -1.94
N ALA A 92 28.00 -0.29 -0.81
CA ALA A 92 28.58 -0.81 0.42
C ALA A 92 29.00 -2.29 0.29
N GLN A 93 28.20 -3.11 -0.40
CA GLN A 93 28.55 -4.51 -0.68
C GLN A 93 29.72 -4.64 -1.67
N GLN A 94 29.81 -3.78 -2.68
CA GLN A 94 30.96 -3.74 -3.59
C GLN A 94 32.25 -3.32 -2.88
N MET A 95 32.20 -2.35 -1.96
CA MET A 95 33.34 -1.98 -1.12
C MET A 95 33.82 -3.13 -0.22
N GLN A 96 32.90 -3.93 0.34
CA GLN A 96 33.26 -5.11 1.14
C GLN A 96 33.96 -6.21 0.31
N GLN A 97 33.53 -6.42 -0.94
CA GLN A 97 34.17 -7.40 -1.82
C GLN A 97 35.55 -6.96 -2.32
N GLN A 98 35.81 -5.65 -2.40
CA GLN A 98 37.08 -5.10 -2.89
C GLN A 98 38.18 -5.00 -1.81
N PHE A 99 37.82 -4.94 -0.52
CA PHE A 99 38.76 -4.88 0.62
C PHE A 99 38.93 -6.21 1.39
N GLY A 100 38.27 -7.29 0.95
CA GLY A 100 38.28 -8.61 1.60
C GLY A 100 39.23 -9.65 0.99
N GLY A 101 40.22 -9.24 0.19
CA GLY A 101 41.23 -10.11 -0.44
C GLY A 101 42.65 -9.84 0.05
#